data_AF-A0A1F6E1I1-F1
#
_entry.id   AF-A0A1F6E1I1-F1
#
_cell.length_a   1.000
_cell.length_b   1.000
_cell.length_c   1.000
_cell.angle_alpha   90.00
_cell.angle_beta   90.00
_cell.angle_gamma   90.00
#
_symmetry.space_group_name_H-M   'P 1'
#
loop_
_entity.id
_entity.type
_entity.pdbx_description
1 polymer ?
#
loop_
_entity_poly.entity_id
_entity_poly.type
_entity_poly.pdbx_seq_one_letter_code
_entity_poly.pdbx_strand_id
1 'polypeptide(L)'
;MTRNHLDKYAAPVLRFGLVMLFLWFGLSQIISPGDWVAWVPELASALMPAHTIILLNGAFETILGLALAAGFYTRIAALLLSLHLFFIAWEIGYNDVGVRDFALAVCALSLALFSPDQYTLDKRLRKE
;
A
#
# COMPACT_ATOMS: atom_id res chain seq x y z
N MET A 1 9.52 12.54 30.00
CA MET A 1 8.63 12.88 28.87
C MET A 1 7.29 12.20 29.10
N THR A 2 6.25 12.98 29.39
CA THR A 2 4.87 12.49 29.48
C THR A 2 4.39 12.12 28.07
N ARG A 3 4.24 10.81 27.79
CA ARG A 3 3.63 10.34 26.54
C ARG A 3 2.23 10.94 26.41
N ASN A 4 1.93 11.55 25.26
CA ASN A 4 0.62 12.11 25.00
C ASN A 4 -0.37 10.93 24.83
N HIS A 5 -1.58 11.03 25.38
CA HIS A 5 -2.61 10.00 25.21
C HIS A 5 -2.96 9.74 23.73
N LEU A 6 -2.63 10.68 22.84
CA LEU A 6 -2.85 10.57 21.40
C LEU A 6 -1.83 9.69 20.67
N ASP A 7 -0.64 9.43 21.25
CA ASP A 7 0.44 8.70 20.59
C ASP A 7 0.02 7.28 20.17
N LYS A 8 -0.91 6.67 20.93
CA LYS A 8 -1.46 5.33 20.64
C LYS A 8 -2.31 5.27 19.37
N TYR A 9 -2.73 6.41 18.83
CA TYR A 9 -3.53 6.50 17.61
C TYR A 9 -2.71 6.80 16.36
N ALA A 10 -1.43 7.19 16.48
CA ALA A 10 -0.59 7.56 15.34
C ALA A 10 -0.48 6.42 14.31
N ALA A 11 -0.05 5.23 14.74
CA ALA A 11 0.07 4.08 13.83
C ALA A 11 -1.29 3.59 13.27
N PRO A 12 -2.38 3.48 14.06
CA PRO A 12 -3.70 3.19 13.52
C PRO A 12 -4.15 4.17 12.44
N VAL A 13 -4.03 5.48 12.67
CA VAL A 13 -4.45 6.51 11.70
C VAL A 13 -3.67 6.39 10.40
N LEU A 14 -2.35 6.24 10.49
CA LEU A 14 -1.50 5.98 9.33
C LEU A 14 -1.94 4.73 8.58
N ARG A 15 -2.17 3.62 9.30
CA ARG A 15 -2.61 2.36 8.71
C ARG A 15 -3.95 2.50 8.00
N PHE A 16 -4.94 3.13 8.62
CA PHE A 16 -6.25 3.33 7.98
C PHE A 16 -6.16 4.20 6.72
N GLY A 17 -5.35 5.27 6.74
CA GLY A 17 -5.09 6.08 5.55
C GLY A 17 -4.52 5.26 4.40
N LEU A 18 -3.51 4.42 4.67
CA LEU A 18 -2.91 3.54 3.68
C LEU A 18 -3.86 2.44 3.21
N VAL A 19 -4.68 1.87 4.10
CA VAL A 19 -5.71 0.90 3.74
C VAL A 19 -6.69 1.51 2.73
N MET A 20 -7.21 2.70 3.01
CA MET A 20 -8.13 3.38 2.09
C MET A 20 -7.48 3.65 0.74
N LEU A 21 -6.22 4.11 0.74
CA LEU A 21 -5.43 4.32 -0.47
C LEU A 21 -5.32 3.04 -1.31
N PHE A 22 -4.75 1.97 -0.75
CA PHE A 22 -4.50 0.73 -1.51
C PHE A 22 -5.77 0.00 -1.92
N LEU A 23 -6.82 0.03 -1.11
CA LEU A 23 -8.10 -0.57 -1.50
C LEU A 23 -8.77 0.24 -2.60
N TRP A 24 -8.67 1.58 -2.59
CA TRP A 24 -9.20 2.40 -3.67
C TRP A 24 -8.50 2.10 -5.00
N PHE A 25 -7.16 2.19 -5.04
CA PHE A 25 -6.40 1.91 -6.25
C PHE A 25 -6.54 0.45 -6.70
N GLY A 26 -6.45 -0.50 -5.77
CA GLY A 26 -6.58 -1.93 -6.06
C GLY A 26 -7.94 -2.29 -6.67
N LEU A 27 -9.03 -1.86 -6.02
CA LEU A 27 -10.39 -2.16 -6.50
C LEU A 27 -10.71 -1.43 -7.81
N SER A 28 -10.26 -0.18 -7.97
CA SER A 28 -10.51 0.58 -9.20
C SER A 28 -9.88 -0.07 -10.43
N GLN A 29 -8.69 -0.67 -10.29
CA GLN A 29 -8.02 -1.41 -11.36
C GLN A 29 -8.74 -2.72 -11.70
N ILE A 30 -9.37 -3.37 -10.73
CA ILE A 30 -10.15 -4.59 -10.95
C ILE A 30 -11.50 -4.28 -11.62
N ILE A 31 -12.17 -3.21 -11.18
CA ILE A 31 -13.52 -2.83 -11.64
C ILE A 31 -13.47 -2.18 -13.03
N SER A 32 -12.53 -1.26 -13.23
CA SER A 32 -12.40 -0.47 -14.46
C SER A 32 -10.94 -0.46 -14.96
N PRO A 33 -10.39 -1.61 -15.37
CA PRO A 33 -8.99 -1.72 -15.80
C PRO A 33 -8.65 -0.80 -16.99
N GLY A 34 -9.63 -0.48 -17.84
CA GLY A 34 -9.45 0.42 -18.99
C GLY A 34 -8.93 1.81 -18.63
N ASP A 35 -9.30 2.31 -17.44
CA ASP A 35 -8.91 3.65 -16.97
C ASP A 35 -7.41 3.74 -16.63
N TRP A 36 -6.74 2.59 -16.49
CA TRP A 36 -5.36 2.49 -16.01
C TRP A 36 -4.35 2.16 -17.11
N VAL A 37 -4.80 1.92 -18.34
CA VAL A 37 -3.94 1.48 -19.45
C VAL A 37 -2.80 2.48 -19.72
N ALA A 38 -3.07 3.78 -19.59
CA ALA A 38 -2.07 4.83 -19.80
C ALA A 38 -0.94 4.84 -18.75
N TRP A 39 -1.13 4.16 -17.61
CA TRP A 39 -0.15 4.10 -16.53
C TRP A 39 0.70 2.83 -16.55
N VAL A 40 0.43 1.90 -17.47
CA VAL A 40 1.22 0.67 -17.60
C VAL A 40 2.55 0.99 -18.28
N PRO A 41 3.71 0.68 -17.66
CA PRO A 41 5.00 0.89 -18.29
C PRO A 41 5.15 0.09 -19.59
N GLU A 42 5.85 0.65 -20.58
CA GLU A 42 6.14 -0.03 -21.84
C GLU A 42 6.89 -1.35 -21.62
N LEU A 43 7.85 -1.37 -20.68
CA LEU A 43 8.60 -2.57 -20.32
C LEU A 43 7.70 -3.70 -19.82
N ALA A 44 6.69 -3.36 -19.01
CA ALA A 44 5.75 -4.35 -18.50
C ALA A 44 4.85 -4.86 -19.64
N SER A 45 4.37 -3.95 -20.49
CA SER A 45 3.54 -4.27 -21.67
C SER A 45 4.26 -5.14 -22.71
N ALA A 46 5.59 -5.15 -22.72
CA ALA A 46 6.40 -6.04 -23.56
C ALA A 46 6.37 -7.51 -23.08
N LEU A 47 6.11 -7.75 -21.79
CA LEU A 47 6.08 -9.09 -21.20
C LEU A 47 4.69 -9.73 -21.24
N MET A 48 3.64 -8.92 -21.11
CA MET A 48 2.25 -9.40 -21.08
C MET A 48 1.27 -8.26 -21.43
N PRO A 49 0.00 -8.57 -21.77
CA PRO A 49 -0.99 -7.55 -22.11
C PRO A 49 -1.22 -6.56 -20.95
N ALA A 50 -1.33 -5.27 -21.27
CA ALA A 50 -1.57 -4.19 -20.30
C ALA A 50 -2.74 -4.49 -19.36
N HIS A 51 -3.85 -5.00 -19.90
CA HIS A 51 -5.02 -5.38 -19.11
C HIS A 51 -4.71 -6.45 -18.05
N THR A 52 -3.87 -7.43 -18.36
CA THR A 52 -3.44 -8.46 -17.40
C THR A 52 -2.58 -7.86 -16.29
N ILE A 53 -1.68 -6.94 -16.62
CA ILE A 53 -0.82 -6.24 -15.65
C ILE A 53 -1.67 -5.46 -14.66
N ILE A 54 -2.65 -4.71 -15.17
CA ILE A 54 -3.55 -3.89 -14.35
C ILE A 54 -4.35 -4.76 -13.39
N LEU A 55 -4.90 -5.90 -13.86
CA LEU A 55 -5.63 -6.82 -12.99
C LEU A 55 -4.72 -7.46 -11.93
N LEU A 56 -3.49 -7.84 -12.29
CA LEU A 56 -2.53 -8.38 -11.33
C LEU A 56 -2.11 -7.34 -10.29
N ASN A 57 -1.87 -6.10 -10.72
CA ASN A 57 -1.56 -4.99 -9.83
C ASN A 57 -2.73 -4.68 -8.89
N GLY A 58 -3.94 -4.58 -9.44
CA GLY A 58 -5.16 -4.36 -8.68
C GLY A 58 -5.42 -5.47 -7.65
N ALA A 59 -5.21 -6.74 -8.05
CA ALA A 59 -5.32 -7.87 -7.13
C ALA A 59 -4.27 -7.82 -6.02
N PHE A 60 -3.02 -7.51 -6.35
CA PHE A 60 -1.93 -7.36 -5.38
C PHE A 60 -2.25 -6.27 -4.33
N GLU A 61 -2.61 -5.07 -4.78
CA GLU A 61 -2.97 -3.96 -3.89
C GLU A 61 -4.21 -4.26 -3.05
N THR A 62 -5.22 -4.91 -3.63
CA THR A 62 -6.45 -5.28 -2.92
C THR A 62 -6.17 -6.33 -1.84
N ILE A 63 -5.45 -7.40 -2.16
CA ILE A 63 -5.16 -8.49 -1.21
C ILE A 63 -4.31 -7.97 -0.05
N LEU A 64 -3.24 -7.22 -0.34
CA LEU A 64 -2.38 -6.67 0.71
C LEU A 64 -3.07 -5.53 1.48
N GLY A 65 -3.89 -4.72 0.81
CA GLY A 65 -4.74 -3.71 1.45
C GLY A 65 -5.73 -4.34 2.44
N LEU A 66 -6.36 -5.46 2.08
CA LEU A 66 -7.24 -6.22 2.98
C LEU A 66 -6.48 -6.86 4.13
N ALA A 67 -5.29 -7.42 3.88
CA ALA A 67 -4.41 -7.94 4.92
C ALA A 67 -4.01 -6.83 5.92
N LEU A 68 -3.68 -5.64 5.40
CA LEU A 68 -3.36 -4.46 6.20
C LEU A 68 -4.58 -3.93 6.99
N ALA A 69 -5.79 -4.00 6.41
CA ALA A 69 -7.04 -3.64 7.07
C ALA A 69 -7.33 -4.55 8.26
N ALA A 70 -7.22 -5.87 8.04
CA ALA A 70 -7.34 -6.87 9.09
C ALA A 70 -6.19 -6.79 10.12
N GLY A 71 -5.07 -6.18 9.76
CA GLY A 71 -3.85 -6.17 10.58
C GLY A 71 -3.25 -7.56 10.69
N PHE A 72 -3.26 -8.31 9.59
CA PHE A 72 -2.68 -9.65 9.44
C PHE A 72 -1.40 -9.56 8.60
N TYR A 73 -0.28 -10.01 9.15
CA TYR A 73 1.06 -9.79 8.59
C TYR A 73 1.32 -8.31 8.22
N THR A 74 0.87 -7.39 9.06
CA THR A 74 0.84 -5.93 8.85
C THR A 74 2.18 -5.39 8.36
N ARG A 75 3.28 -5.81 8.99
CA ARG A 75 4.63 -5.33 8.65
C ARG A 75 5.09 -5.81 7.27
N ILE A 76 4.77 -7.06 6.92
CA ILE A 76 5.14 -7.63 5.62
C ILE A 76 4.27 -7.01 4.53
N ALA A 77 2.96 -6.91 4.74
CA ALA A 77 2.05 -6.27 3.81
C ALA A 77 2.46 -4.81 3.55
N ALA A 78 2.74 -4.03 4.60
CA ALA A 78 3.20 -2.65 4.47
C ALA A 78 4.54 -2.53 3.75
N LEU A 79 5.49 -3.45 3.97
CA LEU A 79 6.78 -3.46 3.28
C LEU A 79 6.60 -3.73 1.78
N LEU A 80 5.82 -4.74 1.41
CA LEU A 80 5.55 -5.08 0.02
C LEU A 80 4.86 -3.93 -0.71
N LEU A 81 3.84 -3.33 -0.08
CA LEU A 81 3.13 -2.17 -0.61
C LEU A 81 4.02 -0.92 -0.71
N SER A 82 4.97 -0.75 0.21
CA SER A 82 5.96 0.33 0.15
C SER A 82 6.93 0.17 -1.02
N LEU A 83 7.53 -1.01 -1.18
CA LEU A 83 8.42 -1.32 -2.29
C LEU A 83 7.71 -1.16 -3.64
N HIS A 84 6.45 -1.59 -3.69
CA HIS A 84 5.59 -1.42 -4.85
C HIS A 84 5.38 0.05 -5.23
N LEU A 85 5.02 0.93 -4.27
CA LEU A 85 4.89 2.37 -4.54
C LEU A 85 6.23 3.03 -4.88
N PHE A 86 7.35 2.59 -4.31
CA PHE A 86 8.67 3.09 -4.73
C PHE A 86 8.94 2.78 -6.19
N PHE A 87 8.60 1.57 -6.64
CA PHE A 87 8.72 1.20 -8.04
C PHE A 87 7.82 2.05 -8.95
N ILE A 88 6.55 2.24 -8.57
CA ILE A 88 5.62 3.12 -9.31
C ILE A 88 6.16 4.56 -9.40
N ALA A 89 6.61 5.12 -8.26
CA ALA A 89 7.15 6.47 -8.22
C ALA A 89 8.41 6.62 -9.09
N TRP A 90 9.26 5.59 -9.13
CA TRP A 90 10.43 5.55 -10.01
C TRP A 90 10.05 5.53 -11.48
N GLU A 91 9.12 4.66 -11.88
CA GLU A 91 8.66 4.52 -13.28
C GLU A 91 7.94 5.77 -13.79
N ILE A 92 7.09 6.40 -12.96
CA ILE A 92 6.38 7.64 -13.31
C ILE A 92 7.35 8.84 -13.41
N GLY A 93 8.48 8.78 -12.71
CA GLY A 93 9.52 9.80 -12.74
C GLY A 93 9.19 11.07 -11.95
N TYR A 94 9.96 12.13 -12.20
CA TYR A 94 9.88 13.38 -11.43
C TYR A 94 8.75 14.29 -11.91
N ASN A 95 7.55 14.10 -11.34
CA ASN A 95 6.39 14.97 -11.50
C ASN A 95 5.56 15.00 -10.19
N ASP A 96 4.41 15.68 -10.22
CA ASP A 96 3.50 15.80 -9.08
C ASP A 96 3.00 14.44 -8.57
N VAL A 97 2.67 13.52 -9.47
CA VAL A 97 2.23 12.15 -9.15
C VAL A 97 3.38 11.33 -8.54
N GLY A 98 4.56 11.32 -9.16
CA GLY A 98 5.71 10.56 -8.69
C GLY A 98 6.20 11.02 -7.32
N VAL A 99 6.24 12.33 -7.06
CA VAL A 99 6.63 12.86 -5.73
C VAL A 99 5.60 12.48 -4.66
N ARG A 100 4.31 12.52 -4.98
CA ARG A 100 3.24 12.06 -4.07
C ARG A 100 3.40 10.59 -3.75
N ASP A 101 3.59 9.75 -4.77
CA ASP A 101 3.65 8.30 -4.59
C ASP A 101 4.93 7.89 -3.85
N PHE A 102 6.04 8.60 -4.04
CA PHE A 102 7.25 8.44 -3.23
C PHE A 102 6.97 8.75 -1.74
N ALA A 103 6.27 9.84 -1.44
CA ALA A 103 5.91 10.18 -0.05
C ALA A 103 5.01 9.10 0.57
N LEU A 104 4.03 8.59 -0.19
CA LEU A 104 3.16 7.50 0.25
C LEU A 104 3.94 6.18 0.45
N ALA A 105 4.94 5.90 -0.38
CA ALA A 105 5.85 4.77 -0.21
C ALA A 105 6.62 4.86 1.11
N VAL A 106 7.11 6.05 1.47
CA VAL A 106 7.78 6.31 2.77
C VAL A 106 6.80 6.16 3.93
N CYS A 107 5.55 6.63 3.79
CA CYS A 107 4.51 6.40 4.78
C CYS A 107 4.25 4.90 5.01
N ALA A 108 4.13 4.11 3.94
CA ALA A 108 3.99 2.66 4.04
C ALA A 108 5.22 1.98 4.66
N LEU A 109 6.44 2.45 4.32
CA LEU A 109 7.68 1.97 4.93
C LEU A 109 7.68 2.22 6.44
N SER A 110 7.27 3.42 6.87
CA SER A 110 7.22 3.76 8.29
C SER A 110 6.28 2.82 9.07
N LEU A 111 5.16 2.42 8.46
CA LEU A 111 4.25 1.45 9.04
C LEU A 111 4.88 0.04 9.13
N ALA A 112 5.66 -0.37 8.13
CA ALA A 112 6.40 -1.63 8.15
C ALA A 112 7.45 -1.69 9.27
N LEU A 113 8.03 -0.53 9.63
CA LEU A 113 9.03 -0.42 10.68
C LEU A 113 8.41 -0.37 12.09
N PHE A 114 7.18 0.13 12.24
CA PHE A 114 6.47 0.15 13.51
C PHE A 114 6.04 -1.24 14.01
N SER A 115 5.95 -1.38 15.33
CA SER A 115 5.29 -2.56 15.92
C SER A 115 3.80 -2.56 15.56
N PRO A 116 3.17 -3.74 15.40
CA PRO A 116 1.74 -3.82 15.12
C PRO A 116 0.92 -3.03 16.14
N ASP A 117 0.00 -2.20 15.65
CA ASP A 117 -0.82 -1.35 16.51
C ASP A 117 -1.85 -2.16 17.30
N GLN A 118 -2.52 -1.50 18.25
CA GLN A 118 -3.46 -2.13 19.19
C GLN A 118 -4.68 -2.79 18.55
N TYR A 119 -4.99 -2.48 17.29
CA TYR A 119 -6.16 -3.01 16.57
C TYR A 119 -5.82 -4.12 15.58
N THR A 120 -4.55 -4.52 15.47
CA THR A 120 -4.09 -5.56 14.54
C THR A 120 -4.38 -6.97 15.06
N LEU A 121 -4.69 -7.90 14.15
CA LEU A 121 -4.72 -9.34 14.46
C LEU A 121 -3.34 -9.84 14.88
N ASP A 122 -2.25 -9.34 14.28
CA ASP A 122 -0.88 -9.68 14.64
C ASP A 122 -0.63 -9.51 16.15
N LYS A 123 -1.06 -8.38 16.72
CA LYS A 123 -0.89 -8.12 18.15
C LYS A 123 -1.77 -9.03 19.02
N ARG A 124 -2.96 -9.38 18.55
CA ARG A 124 -3.88 -10.29 19.27
C ARG A 124 -3.41 -11.75 19.25
N LEU A 125 -2.76 -12.16 18.16
CA LEU A 125 -2.24 -13.51 17.97
C LEU A 125 -0.88 -13.72 18.66
N ARG A 126 -0.08 -12.66 18.78
CA ARG A 126 1.22 -12.70 19.45
C ARG A 126 1.13 -12.57 20.99
N LYS A 127 0.13 -13.22 21.61
CA LYS A 127 -0.01 -13.32 23.07
C LYS A 127 1.19 -14.07 23.66
N GLU A 128 2.23 -13.31 24.01
CA GLU A 128 3.09 -13.56 25.16
C GLU A 128 2.73 -12.54 26.23
#